data_AF-A0A2M7P6Q8-F1
#
_entry.id   AF-A0A2M7P6Q8-F1
#
_cell.length_a   1.000
_cell.length_b   1.000
_cell.length_c   1.000
_cell.angle_alpha   90.00
_cell.angle_beta   90.00
_cell.angle_gamma   90.00
#
_symmetry.space_group_name_H-M   'P 1'
#
loop_
_entity.id
_entity.type
_entity.pdbx_description
1 polymer ?
#
loop_
_entity_poly.entity_id
_entity_poly.type
_entity_poly.pdbx_seq_one_letter_code
_entity_poly.pdbx_strand_id
1 'polypeptide(L)'
;MVVAGTVDSGPYAGVQVINDTDRNITWLDYSNAPDTWQNQVSWAANLAVTVNGVTYDNWRLPATVDGPYVWGYDGTTTAGYNITTSEMGHLYYTELVNKGYYDTNGNYPQPSCGLTNTGAFANLVSDWYWSGTSYAADPNSAWYFYTGDGYQDANGKDFNYYALAVLPGQIQAVPEPASMLLIGSGLAGLVGLSKKSGAVIDASALWALQNSSGGR
;
A
#
# COMPACT_ATOMS: atom_id res chain seq x y z
N MET A 1 2.45 -5.68 -5.93
CA MET A 1 2.34 -4.67 -4.84
C MET A 1 2.44 -5.26 -3.43
N VAL A 2 2.96 -4.48 -2.45
CA VAL A 2 3.08 -4.86 -1.02
C VAL A 2 2.72 -3.67 -0.12
N VAL A 3 1.88 -3.87 0.90
CA VAL A 3 1.59 -2.83 1.91
C VAL A 3 2.84 -2.60 2.77
N ALA A 4 3.34 -1.35 2.80
CA ALA A 4 4.54 -0.97 3.55
C ALA A 4 4.21 -0.43 4.96
N GLY A 5 2.96 -0.04 5.19
CA GLY A 5 2.48 0.46 6.46
C GLY A 5 1.29 1.39 6.29
N THR A 6 1.01 2.17 7.33
CA THR A 6 -0.01 3.21 7.33
C THR A 6 0.60 4.52 7.79
N VAL A 7 0.04 5.64 7.34
CA VAL A 7 0.44 6.96 7.82
C VAL A 7 0.15 7.10 9.32
N ASP A 8 1.16 7.54 10.08
CA ASP A 8 1.16 7.53 11.54
C ASP A 8 0.21 8.56 12.14
N SER A 9 0.09 9.74 11.53
CA SER A 9 -0.65 10.88 12.09
C SER A 9 -1.06 11.93 11.04
N GLY A 10 -1.81 12.95 11.48
CA GLY A 10 -2.28 14.03 10.62
C GLY A 10 -3.56 13.68 9.85
N PRO A 11 -3.89 14.44 8.79
CA PRO A 11 -5.16 14.28 8.07
C PRO A 11 -5.27 12.94 7.31
N TYR A 12 -4.14 12.28 7.07
CA TYR A 12 -4.08 10.98 6.38
C TYR A 12 -3.82 9.82 7.34
N ALA A 13 -3.95 10.01 8.67
CA ALA A 13 -3.69 8.95 9.64
C ALA A 13 -4.47 7.67 9.32
N GLY A 14 -3.78 6.52 9.29
CA GLY A 14 -4.36 5.22 8.96
C GLY A 14 -4.46 4.92 7.45
N VAL A 15 -4.18 5.89 6.57
CA VAL A 15 -4.10 5.65 5.12
C VAL A 15 -2.93 4.72 4.83
N GLN A 16 -3.14 3.71 3.99
CA GLN A 16 -2.09 2.77 3.60
C GLN A 16 -1.08 3.41 2.65
N VAL A 17 0.17 2.99 2.77
CA VAL A 17 1.20 3.18 1.75
C VAL A 17 1.56 1.84 1.13
N ILE A 18 1.56 1.77 -0.20
CA ILE A 18 1.62 0.52 -0.95
C ILE A 18 2.80 0.59 -1.92
N ASN A 19 3.81 -0.24 -1.72
CA ASN A 19 4.95 -0.35 -2.62
C ASN A 19 4.55 -1.08 -3.91
N ASP A 20 4.83 -0.45 -5.05
CA ASP A 20 4.90 -1.06 -6.37
C ASP A 20 6.38 -1.39 -6.64
N THR A 21 6.69 -2.68 -6.55
CA THR A 21 8.06 -3.19 -6.67
C THR A 21 8.56 -3.19 -8.10
N ASP A 22 7.65 -3.23 -9.06
CA ASP A 22 7.97 -3.36 -10.48
C ASP A 22 8.39 -2.00 -11.05
N ARG A 23 7.91 -0.90 -10.44
CA ARG A 23 8.26 0.48 -10.80
C ARG A 23 9.12 1.22 -9.81
N ASN A 24 9.42 0.62 -8.66
CA ASN A 24 10.14 1.27 -7.58
C ASN A 24 9.47 2.60 -7.18
N ILE A 25 8.16 2.56 -6.94
CA ILE A 25 7.35 3.67 -6.43
C ILE A 25 6.47 3.20 -5.26
N THR A 26 5.98 4.14 -4.48
CA THR A 26 5.02 3.88 -3.40
C THR A 26 3.76 4.70 -3.63
N TRP A 27 2.61 4.06 -3.60
CA TRP A 27 1.30 4.69 -3.69
C TRP A 27 0.79 5.09 -2.32
N LEU A 28 0.16 6.26 -2.22
CA LEU A 28 -0.70 6.61 -1.09
C LEU A 28 -2.11 6.14 -1.44
N ASP A 29 -2.69 5.24 -0.65
CA ASP A 29 -4.05 4.71 -0.84
C ASP A 29 -5.11 5.75 -0.45
N TYR A 30 -5.12 6.87 -1.18
CA TYR A 30 -5.99 8.02 -0.93
C TYR A 30 -6.33 8.71 -2.24
N SER A 31 -7.60 8.61 -2.64
CA SER A 31 -8.15 9.35 -3.77
C SER A 31 -8.53 10.76 -3.33
N ASN A 32 -7.67 11.74 -3.60
CA ASN A 32 -7.95 13.14 -3.30
C ASN A 32 -9.14 13.63 -4.13
N ALA A 33 -10.03 14.40 -3.49
CA ALA A 33 -11.28 14.85 -4.09
C ALA A 33 -11.04 15.60 -5.42
N PRO A 34 -12.01 15.58 -6.35
CA PRO A 34 -11.85 16.18 -7.67
C PRO A 34 -11.53 17.67 -7.62
N ASP A 35 -10.52 18.07 -8.40
CA ASP A 35 -10.11 19.47 -8.57
C ASP A 35 -9.36 19.63 -9.90
N THR A 36 -9.08 20.88 -10.26
CA THR A 36 -8.27 21.28 -11.41
C THR A 36 -6.87 20.71 -11.33
N TRP A 37 -6.26 20.50 -12.50
CA TRP A 37 -4.95 19.84 -12.60
C TRP A 37 -3.88 20.54 -11.76
N GLN A 38 -3.82 21.88 -11.82
CA GLN A 38 -2.80 22.64 -11.08
C GLN A 38 -2.99 22.51 -9.56
N ASN A 39 -4.24 22.46 -9.08
CA ASN A 39 -4.53 22.26 -7.66
C ASN A 39 -4.11 20.85 -7.21
N GLN A 40 -4.32 19.83 -8.04
CA GLN A 40 -3.92 18.46 -7.74
C GLN A 40 -2.40 18.26 -7.73
N VAL A 41 -1.69 18.86 -8.70
CA VAL A 41 -0.22 18.89 -8.69
C VAL A 41 0.29 19.58 -7.42
N SER A 42 -0.33 20.70 -7.04
CA SER A 42 0.06 21.45 -5.84
C SER A 42 -0.24 20.69 -4.56
N TRP A 43 -1.37 19.99 -4.49
CA TRP A 43 -1.72 19.11 -3.38
C TRP A 43 -0.64 18.04 -3.19
N ALA A 44 -0.34 17.28 -4.25
CA ALA A 44 0.64 16.21 -4.18
C ALA A 44 2.03 16.73 -3.80
N ALA A 45 2.48 17.84 -4.39
CA ALA A 45 3.78 18.44 -4.10
C ALA A 45 3.93 18.97 -2.65
N ASN A 46 2.82 19.24 -1.96
CA ASN A 46 2.83 19.70 -0.57
C ASN A 46 2.55 18.57 0.44
N LEU A 47 2.38 17.32 -0.01
CA LEU A 47 2.22 16.18 0.90
C LEU A 47 3.53 15.91 1.63
N ALA A 48 3.42 15.76 2.95
CA ALA A 48 4.44 15.17 3.78
C ALA A 48 3.73 14.18 4.72
N VAL A 49 4.03 12.89 4.57
CA VAL A 49 3.41 11.83 5.38
C VAL A 49 4.48 11.11 6.18
N THR A 50 4.20 10.88 7.46
CA THR A 50 5.08 10.11 8.34
C THR A 50 4.58 8.67 8.38
N VAL A 51 5.47 7.74 8.06
CA VAL A 51 5.21 6.30 8.15
C VAL A 51 6.36 5.69 8.95
N ASN A 52 6.04 4.96 10.01
CA ASN A 52 7.03 4.31 10.87
C ASN A 52 8.04 5.31 11.47
N GLY A 53 7.59 6.53 11.79
CA GLY A 53 8.42 7.61 12.33
C GLY A 53 9.32 8.31 11.31
N VAL A 54 9.25 7.95 10.02
CA VAL A 54 10.00 8.60 8.93
C VAL A 54 9.05 9.42 8.07
N THR A 55 9.37 10.69 7.86
CA THR A 55 8.58 11.58 6.99
C THR A 55 9.06 11.52 5.55
N TYR A 56 8.11 11.38 4.63
CA TYR A 56 8.31 11.38 3.19
C TYR A 56 7.55 12.56 2.57
N ASP A 57 8.25 13.44 1.87
CA ASP A 57 7.76 14.76 1.43
C ASP A 57 7.93 15.05 -0.09
N ASN A 58 8.34 14.05 -0.87
CA ASN A 58 8.57 14.18 -2.32
C ASN A 58 7.48 13.48 -3.15
N TRP A 59 6.22 13.71 -2.79
CA TRP A 59 5.08 13.13 -3.48
C TRP A 59 4.76 13.89 -4.76
N ARG A 60 4.21 13.18 -5.73
CA ARG A 60 3.72 13.74 -6.99
C ARG A 60 2.51 12.97 -7.50
N LEU A 61 1.87 13.52 -8.52
CA LEU A 61 0.91 12.75 -9.30
C LEU A 61 1.63 11.68 -10.17
N PRO A 62 0.94 10.58 -10.53
CA PRO A 62 1.42 9.55 -11.42
C PRO A 62 1.83 10.10 -12.78
N ALA A 63 2.91 9.58 -13.33
CA ALA A 63 3.45 9.99 -14.60
C ALA A 63 2.87 9.16 -15.76
N THR A 64 2.70 9.84 -16.88
CA THR A 64 2.37 9.28 -18.20
C THR A 64 3.49 9.64 -19.17
N VAL A 65 3.76 8.75 -20.13
CA VAL A 65 4.68 9.05 -21.24
C VAL A 65 3.99 10.04 -22.18
N ASP A 66 4.55 11.24 -22.31
CA ASP A 66 4.05 12.26 -23.23
C ASP A 66 4.51 11.99 -24.67
N GLY A 67 3.79 12.53 -25.65
CA GLY A 67 4.10 12.37 -27.07
C GLY A 67 2.97 12.81 -27.99
N PRO A 68 3.10 12.63 -29.31
CA PRO A 68 2.01 12.87 -30.26
C PRO A 68 0.75 12.12 -29.85
N TYR A 69 -0.42 12.71 -30.07
CA TYR A 69 -1.68 12.02 -29.84
C TYR A 69 -1.84 10.89 -30.85
N VAL A 70 -1.79 9.65 -30.36
CA VAL A 70 -2.07 8.47 -31.15
C VAL A 70 -3.07 7.66 -30.35
N TRP A 71 -4.27 7.48 -30.93
CA TRP A 71 -5.31 6.67 -30.32
C TRP A 71 -5.14 5.20 -30.72
N GLY A 72 -5.31 4.28 -29.78
CA GLY A 72 -5.25 2.85 -30.02
C GLY A 72 -5.79 2.01 -28.87
N TYR A 73 -5.85 0.70 -29.08
CA TYR A 73 -6.37 -0.24 -28.09
C TYR A 73 -5.36 -1.33 -27.74
N ASP A 74 -4.23 -1.46 -28.44
CA ASP A 74 -3.25 -2.52 -28.23
C ASP A 74 -2.18 -2.17 -27.18
N GLY A 75 -2.28 -0.98 -26.57
CA GLY A 75 -1.34 -0.49 -25.57
C GLY A 75 -0.04 0.10 -26.12
N THR A 76 0.14 0.14 -27.44
CA THR A 76 1.36 0.67 -28.08
C THR A 76 1.30 2.18 -28.35
N THR A 77 0.14 2.79 -28.13
CA THR A 77 -0.17 4.18 -28.43
C THR A 77 -0.09 5.06 -27.17
N THR A 78 -0.26 6.38 -27.33
CA THR A 78 -0.20 7.36 -26.23
C THR A 78 -1.56 7.62 -25.59
N ALA A 79 -2.65 7.43 -26.34
CA ALA A 79 -4.02 7.54 -25.86
C ALA A 79 -4.82 6.28 -26.23
N GLY A 80 -5.86 5.98 -25.44
CA GLY A 80 -6.73 4.82 -25.61
C GLY A 80 -6.59 3.79 -24.50
N TYR A 81 -6.52 2.51 -24.87
CA TYR A 81 -6.67 1.38 -23.95
C TYR A 81 -5.45 0.46 -23.94
N ASN A 82 -5.36 -0.36 -22.88
CA ASN A 82 -4.28 -1.32 -22.63
C ASN A 82 -2.88 -0.68 -22.53
N ILE A 83 -2.80 0.64 -22.35
CA ILE A 83 -1.54 1.37 -22.19
C ILE A 83 -1.00 1.08 -20.79
N THR A 84 0.09 0.32 -20.71
CA THR A 84 0.77 0.00 -19.45
C THR A 84 1.99 0.86 -19.20
N THR A 85 2.40 1.72 -20.13
CA THR A 85 3.61 2.56 -19.99
C THR A 85 3.44 3.68 -18.96
N SER A 86 2.21 4.17 -18.73
CA SER A 86 1.91 5.12 -17.65
C SER A 86 1.81 4.41 -16.30
N GLU A 87 2.06 5.13 -15.20
CA GLU A 87 1.98 4.57 -13.84
C GLU A 87 0.56 4.15 -13.47
N MET A 88 -0.46 4.94 -13.85
CA MET A 88 -1.86 4.56 -13.66
C MET A 88 -2.26 3.37 -14.53
N GLY A 89 -1.79 3.33 -15.79
CA GLY A 89 -2.04 2.21 -16.68
C GLY A 89 -1.39 0.91 -16.19
N HIS A 90 -0.17 0.99 -15.67
CA HIS A 90 0.50 -0.15 -15.03
C HIS A 90 -0.23 -0.64 -13.80
N LEU A 91 -0.61 0.27 -12.90
CA LEU A 91 -1.42 -0.06 -11.73
C LEU A 91 -2.70 -0.78 -12.16
N TYR A 92 -3.45 -0.22 -13.11
CA TYR A 92 -4.74 -0.76 -13.54
C TYR A 92 -4.63 -2.12 -14.25
N TYR A 93 -3.80 -2.22 -15.29
CA TYR A 93 -3.74 -3.39 -16.16
C TYR A 93 -2.78 -4.49 -15.65
N THR A 94 -1.69 -4.11 -14.98
CA THR A 94 -0.64 -5.05 -14.57
C THR A 94 -0.79 -5.46 -13.11
N GLU A 95 -0.81 -4.50 -12.18
CA GLU A 95 -0.86 -4.82 -10.75
C GLU A 95 -2.24 -5.28 -10.29
N LEU A 96 -3.30 -4.62 -10.78
CA LEU A 96 -4.68 -4.95 -10.43
C LEU A 96 -5.33 -5.94 -11.39
N VAL A 97 -4.72 -6.19 -12.55
CA VAL A 97 -5.21 -7.14 -13.57
C VAL A 97 -6.64 -6.81 -14.02
N ASN A 98 -7.00 -5.52 -14.02
CA ASN A 98 -8.27 -5.07 -14.56
C ASN A 98 -8.27 -5.10 -16.09
N LYS A 99 -9.46 -5.16 -16.66
CA LYS A 99 -9.67 -5.20 -18.11
C LYS A 99 -10.18 -3.86 -18.62
N GLY A 100 -9.69 -3.44 -19.77
CA GLY A 100 -10.13 -2.22 -20.44
C GLY A 100 -11.51 -2.43 -21.09
N TYR A 101 -12.17 -1.36 -21.53
CA TYR A 101 -13.40 -1.48 -22.33
C TYR A 101 -13.17 -2.18 -23.67
N TYR A 102 -12.01 -1.92 -24.28
CA TYR A 102 -11.52 -2.59 -25.49
C TYR A 102 -10.44 -3.61 -25.14
N ASP A 103 -10.48 -4.78 -25.77
CA ASP A 103 -9.32 -5.68 -25.79
C ASP A 103 -8.23 -5.21 -26.77
N THR A 104 -7.09 -5.90 -26.81
CA THR A 104 -5.95 -5.55 -27.67
C THR A 104 -6.20 -5.73 -29.17
N ASN A 105 -7.32 -6.33 -29.57
CA ASN A 105 -7.76 -6.44 -30.97
C ASN A 105 -8.86 -5.42 -31.30
N GLY A 106 -9.24 -4.57 -30.35
CA GLY A 106 -10.29 -3.57 -30.51
C GLY A 106 -11.71 -4.13 -30.40
N ASN A 107 -11.91 -5.31 -29.81
CA ASN A 107 -13.25 -5.82 -29.51
C ASN A 107 -13.81 -5.16 -28.26
N TYR A 108 -15.10 -4.79 -28.30
CA TYR A 108 -15.79 -4.11 -27.20
C TYR A 108 -17.29 -4.46 -27.18
N PRO A 109 -17.94 -4.41 -25.99
CA PRO A 109 -17.33 -4.29 -24.67
C PRO A 109 -16.58 -5.58 -24.29
N GLN A 110 -15.38 -5.45 -23.71
CA GLN A 110 -14.67 -6.61 -23.16
C GLN A 110 -15.43 -7.15 -21.93
N PRO A 111 -15.71 -8.47 -21.85
CA PRO A 111 -16.36 -9.04 -20.68
C PRO A 111 -15.55 -8.81 -19.39
N SER A 112 -16.23 -8.35 -18.34
CA SER A 112 -15.65 -7.99 -17.04
C SER A 112 -14.65 -6.82 -17.10
N CYS A 113 -14.85 -5.88 -18.03
CA CYS A 113 -14.12 -4.61 -18.05
C CYS A 113 -14.44 -3.73 -16.82
N GLY A 114 -13.52 -2.82 -16.51
CA GLY A 114 -13.63 -1.82 -15.46
C GLY A 114 -12.85 -2.15 -14.19
N LEU A 115 -12.95 -1.27 -13.19
CA LEU A 115 -12.30 -1.40 -11.88
C LEU A 115 -12.96 -2.52 -11.05
N THR A 116 -12.70 -3.76 -11.41
CA THR A 116 -13.26 -4.96 -10.76
C THR A 116 -12.36 -5.51 -9.66
N ASN A 117 -11.10 -5.10 -9.63
CA ASN A 117 -10.11 -5.44 -8.62
C ASN A 117 -9.36 -4.19 -8.17
N THR A 118 -9.29 -3.95 -6.87
CA THR A 118 -8.53 -2.85 -6.26
C THR A 118 -7.30 -3.36 -5.46
N GLY A 119 -7.11 -4.68 -5.36
CA GLY A 119 -5.97 -5.26 -4.65
C GLY A 119 -5.90 -4.77 -3.21
N ALA A 120 -4.76 -4.18 -2.85
CA ALA A 120 -4.53 -3.61 -1.51
C ALA A 120 -5.15 -2.22 -1.30
N PHE A 121 -5.65 -1.57 -2.36
CA PHE A 121 -6.26 -0.25 -2.24
C PHE A 121 -7.67 -0.35 -1.65
N ALA A 122 -7.88 0.32 -0.53
CA ALA A 122 -9.18 0.48 0.11
C ALA A 122 -9.90 1.75 -0.36
N ASN A 123 -9.18 2.76 -0.85
CA ASN A 123 -9.71 4.08 -1.18
C ASN A 123 -9.57 4.43 -2.67
N LEU A 124 -9.27 3.46 -3.53
CA LEU A 124 -9.28 3.65 -4.99
C LEU A 124 -10.74 3.66 -5.49
N VAL A 125 -11.08 4.67 -6.29
CA VAL A 125 -12.43 4.88 -6.82
C VAL A 125 -12.42 4.69 -8.33
N SER A 126 -13.56 4.29 -8.89
CA SER A 126 -13.80 4.16 -10.33
C SER A 126 -14.14 5.53 -10.95
N ASP A 127 -13.13 6.35 -11.25
CA ASP A 127 -13.29 7.71 -11.76
C ASP A 127 -12.06 8.17 -12.58
N TRP A 128 -12.06 9.43 -13.04
CA TRP A 128 -10.93 10.05 -13.73
C TRP A 128 -9.88 10.52 -12.73
N TYR A 129 -8.61 10.22 -13.03
CA TYR A 129 -7.46 10.64 -12.24
C TYR A 129 -6.49 11.45 -13.09
N TRP A 130 -6.05 12.59 -12.58
CA TRP A 130 -5.00 13.37 -13.23
C TRP A 130 -3.65 12.65 -13.21
N SER A 131 -2.94 12.72 -14.33
CA SER A 131 -1.50 12.48 -14.37
C SER A 131 -0.74 13.78 -14.06
N GLY A 132 0.44 13.67 -13.48
CA GLY A 132 1.38 14.79 -13.33
C GLY A 132 1.99 15.26 -14.65
N THR A 133 1.73 14.57 -15.76
CA THR A 133 2.25 14.90 -17.09
C THR A 133 1.32 15.87 -17.82
N SER A 134 1.81 17.09 -18.10
CA SER A 134 1.16 18.02 -19.03
C SER A 134 1.24 17.49 -20.46
N TYR A 135 0.23 17.77 -21.28
CA TYR A 135 0.26 17.38 -22.70
C TYR A 135 1.06 18.40 -23.51
N ALA A 136 2.18 18.03 -24.14
CA ALA A 136 3.05 19.00 -24.80
C ALA A 136 2.43 19.66 -26.04
N ALA A 137 1.53 18.98 -26.76
CA ALA A 137 0.94 19.55 -27.98
C ALA A 137 -0.13 20.62 -27.69
N ASP A 138 -0.72 20.59 -26.49
CA ASP A 138 -1.60 21.64 -25.99
C ASP A 138 -1.29 21.94 -24.51
N PRO A 139 -0.57 23.06 -24.22
CA PRO A 139 -0.19 23.43 -22.86
C PRO A 139 -1.35 23.63 -21.89
N ASN A 140 -2.58 23.84 -22.39
CA ASN A 140 -3.78 23.96 -21.56
C ASN A 140 -4.35 22.60 -21.14
N SER A 141 -3.80 21.51 -21.65
CA SER A 141 -4.26 20.15 -21.41
C SER A 141 -3.23 19.33 -20.61
N ALA A 142 -3.72 18.32 -19.89
CA ALA A 142 -2.91 17.35 -19.18
C ALA A 142 -3.45 15.93 -19.39
N TRP A 143 -2.58 14.94 -19.22
CA TRP A 143 -2.97 13.54 -19.32
C TRP A 143 -3.80 13.13 -18.10
N TYR A 144 -4.76 12.25 -18.31
CA TYR A 144 -5.56 11.61 -17.27
C TYR A 144 -5.73 10.13 -17.57
N PHE A 145 -6.15 9.38 -16.55
CA PHE A 145 -6.51 7.98 -16.66
C PHE A 145 -7.87 7.76 -16.02
N TYR A 146 -8.78 7.10 -16.73
CA TYR A 146 -10.10 6.73 -16.25
C TYR A 146 -10.07 5.29 -15.75
N THR A 147 -10.20 5.09 -14.44
CA THR A 147 -10.19 3.74 -13.85
C THR A 147 -11.49 2.98 -14.08
N GLY A 148 -12.58 3.65 -14.46
CA GLY A 148 -13.86 2.99 -14.72
C GLY A 148 -13.83 2.03 -15.90
N ASP A 149 -12.93 2.25 -16.87
CA ASP A 149 -12.82 1.40 -18.04
C ASP A 149 -11.40 1.27 -18.63
N GLY A 150 -10.39 1.85 -17.96
CA GLY A 150 -8.98 1.78 -18.33
C GLY A 150 -8.56 2.72 -19.46
N TYR A 151 -9.33 3.76 -19.76
CA TYR A 151 -9.02 4.74 -20.80
C TYR A 151 -7.97 5.77 -20.36
N GLN A 152 -6.98 6.04 -21.21
CA GLN A 152 -5.99 7.11 -21.05
C GLN A 152 -6.13 8.15 -22.16
N ASP A 153 -6.13 9.43 -21.80
CA ASP A 153 -6.31 10.52 -22.76
C ASP A 153 -5.81 11.85 -22.17
N ALA A 154 -5.87 12.94 -22.94
CA ALA A 154 -5.57 14.28 -22.48
C ALA A 154 -6.84 15.15 -22.51
N ASN A 155 -6.98 16.05 -21.52
CA ASN A 155 -8.09 17.00 -21.47
C ASN A 155 -7.65 18.31 -20.80
N GLY A 156 -8.50 19.35 -20.90
CA GLY A 156 -8.27 20.68 -20.34
C GLY A 156 -8.00 20.65 -18.83
N LYS A 157 -7.00 21.42 -18.39
CA LYS A 157 -6.56 21.48 -16.98
C LYS A 157 -7.60 22.10 -16.03
N ASP A 158 -8.68 22.65 -16.56
CA ASP A 158 -9.81 23.26 -15.85
C ASP A 158 -10.91 22.25 -15.45
N PHE A 159 -10.84 21.01 -15.94
CA PHE A 159 -11.71 19.93 -15.46
C PHE A 159 -11.34 19.47 -14.04
N ASN A 160 -12.34 18.99 -13.31
CA ASN A 160 -12.16 18.46 -11.96
C ASN A 160 -12.06 16.94 -11.98
N TYR A 161 -10.86 16.40 -11.76
CA TYR A 161 -10.61 14.96 -11.65
C TYR A 161 -9.92 14.65 -10.33
N TYR A 162 -10.06 13.39 -9.88
CA TYR A 162 -9.39 12.90 -8.69
C TYR A 162 -7.87 12.93 -8.86
N ALA A 163 -7.16 12.81 -7.74
CA ALA A 163 -5.73 12.55 -7.75
C ALA A 163 -5.38 11.38 -6.85
N LEU A 164 -4.35 10.64 -7.26
CA LEU A 164 -3.71 9.60 -6.47
C LEU A 164 -2.24 9.99 -6.37
N ALA A 165 -1.64 9.95 -5.18
CA ALA A 165 -0.25 10.38 -5.02
C ALA A 165 0.71 9.19 -5.07
N VAL A 166 1.88 9.42 -5.67
CA VAL A 166 3.01 8.48 -5.67
C VAL A 166 4.28 9.13 -5.18
N LEU A 167 5.08 8.35 -4.48
CA LEU A 167 6.42 8.67 -4.00
C LEU A 167 7.44 7.85 -4.80
N PRO A 168 8.50 8.47 -5.35
CA PRO A 168 9.61 7.72 -5.92
C PRO A 168 10.33 6.87 -4.86
N GLY A 169 10.58 5.61 -5.16
CA GLY A 169 11.19 4.64 -4.26
C GLY A 169 10.19 3.87 -3.40
N GLN A 170 10.73 3.01 -2.52
CA GLN A 170 9.96 2.14 -1.64
C GLN A 170 10.07 2.60 -0.19
N ILE A 171 8.94 2.63 0.50
CA ILE A 171 8.93 2.78 1.96
C ILE A 171 9.33 1.45 2.59
N GLN A 172 10.27 1.49 3.53
CA GLN A 172 10.71 0.29 4.25
C GLN A 172 9.55 -0.21 5.12
N ALA A 173 9.03 -1.40 4.80
CA ALA A 173 8.07 -2.07 5.65
C ALA A 173 8.72 -2.38 7.00
N VAL A 174 8.05 -2.10 8.11
CA VAL A 174 8.54 -2.53 9.42
C VAL A 174 8.51 -4.06 9.44
N PRO A 175 9.64 -4.74 9.72
CA PRO A 175 9.59 -6.16 10.04
C PRO A 175 8.66 -6.31 11.24
N GLU A 176 7.58 -7.07 11.11
CA GLU A 176 6.61 -7.23 12.20
C GLU A 176 7.35 -7.43 13.53
N PRO A 177 7.06 -6.60 14.57
CA PRO A 177 7.78 -6.71 15.82
C PRO A 177 7.70 -8.15 16.29
N ALA A 178 8.80 -8.60 16.89
CA ALA A 178 9.01 -9.90 17.49
C ALA A 178 8.02 -10.29 18.62
N SER A 179 6.75 -9.90 18.53
CA SER A 179 5.63 -10.36 19.34
C SER A 179 5.55 -11.89 19.38
N MET A 180 5.99 -12.59 18.33
CA MET A 180 6.19 -14.04 18.37
C MET A 180 7.30 -14.50 19.32
N LEU A 181 8.40 -13.74 19.47
CA LEU A 181 9.45 -14.02 20.47
C LEU A 181 8.98 -13.70 21.90
N LEU A 182 8.11 -12.70 22.10
CA LEU A 182 7.58 -12.39 23.43
C LEU A 182 6.60 -13.45 23.93
N ILE A 183 5.74 -14.00 23.05
CA ILE A 183 4.85 -15.13 23.41
C ILE A 183 5.66 -16.40 23.71
N GLY A 184 6.74 -16.66 22.95
CA GLY A 184 7.64 -17.80 23.20
C GLY A 184 8.43 -17.70 24.51
N SER A 185 8.93 -16.52 24.85
CA SER A 185 9.68 -16.28 26.10
C SER A 185 8.79 -16.20 27.34
N GLY A 186 7.54 -15.73 27.21
CA GLY A 186 6.54 -15.74 28.28
C GLY A 186 6.17 -17.15 28.74
N LEU A 187 5.99 -18.09 27.80
CA LEU A 187 5.69 -19.50 28.13
C LEU A 187 6.89 -20.23 28.74
N ALA A 188 8.12 -19.95 28.29
CA ALA A 188 9.33 -20.53 28.86
C ALA A 188 9.58 -20.06 30.31
N GLY A 189 9.27 -18.79 30.63
CA GLY A 189 9.37 -18.25 31.98
C GLY A 189 8.39 -18.89 32.98
N LEU A 190 7.16 -19.19 32.55
CA LEU A 190 6.12 -19.81 33.38
C LEU A 190 6.42 -21.28 33.74
N VAL A 191 7.07 -22.03 32.83
CA VAL A 191 7.51 -23.42 33.10
C VAL A 191 8.72 -23.47 34.05
N GLY A 192 9.57 -22.43 34.06
CA GLY A 192 10.73 -22.36 34.96
C GLY A 192 10.37 -22.12 36.43
N LEU A 193 9.27 -21.40 36.71
CA LEU A 193 8.85 -21.04 38.07
C LEU A 193 8.16 -22.19 38.82
N SER A 194 7.64 -23.20 38.13
CA SER A 194 6.93 -24.34 38.77
C SER A 194 7.86 -25.42 39.36
N LYS A 195 9.18 -25.35 39.11
CA LYS A 195 10.13 -26.40 39.51
C LYS A 195 10.79 -26.25 40.88
N LYS A 196 10.45 -25.24 41.69
CA LYS A 196 11.08 -25.02 43.00
C LYS A 196 10.12 -25.31 44.16
N SER A 197 9.87 -26.60 44.43
CA SER A 197 9.28 -27.09 45.69
C SER A 197 9.67 -28.55 45.91
N GLY A 198 10.89 -28.77 46.38
CA GLY A 198 11.36 -30.05 46.90
C GLY A 198 12.12 -29.79 48.19
N ALA A 199 11.40 -29.64 49.29
CA ALA A 199 12.00 -29.56 50.61
C ALA A 199 12.68 -30.90 50.93
N VAL A 200 13.98 -30.86 51.21
CA VAL A 200 14.73 -31.99 51.75
C VAL A 200 14.28 -32.15 53.21
N ILE A 201 13.53 -33.20 53.51
CA ILE A 201 13.25 -33.62 54.88
C ILE A 201 14.41 -34.55 55.29
N ASP A 202 15.29 -34.05 56.14
CA ASP A 202 16.37 -34.84 56.72
C ASP A 202 15.77 -35.85 57.73
N ALA A 203 15.90 -37.14 57.43
CA ALA A 203 15.36 -38.23 58.24
C ALA A 203 16.22 -38.57 59.48
N SER A 204 17.30 -37.84 59.76
CA SER A 204 18.20 -38.13 60.88
C SER A 204 17.69 -37.72 62.27
N ALA A 205 16.58 -36.96 62.34
CA ALA A 205 16.02 -36.48 63.61
C ALA A 205 15.03 -37.46 64.31
N LEU A 206 14.74 -38.63 63.72
CA LEU A 206 13.67 -39.53 64.19
C LEU A 206 14.09 -40.66 65.14
N TRP A 207 15.39 -40.82 65.47
CA TRP A 207 15.82 -41.91 66.36
C TRP A 207 15.86 -41.56 67.86
N ALA A 208 15.69 -40.28 68.23
CA ALA A 208 15.92 -39.82 69.60
C ALA A 208 14.72 -39.99 70.58
N LEU A 209 13.63 -40.66 70.19
CA LEU A 209 12.40 -40.70 71.00
C LEU A 209 11.82 -42.09 71.32
N GLN A 210 12.55 -43.19 71.13
CA GLN A 210 11.96 -44.52 71.37
C GLN A 210 12.63 -45.44 72.40
N ASN A 211 13.74 -45.08 73.03
CA ASN A 211 14.36 -45.94 74.06
C ASN A 211 14.70 -45.17 75.35
N SER A 212 13.67 -44.75 76.09
CA SER A 212 13.80 -44.41 77.51
C SER A 212 12.59 -44.91 78.33
N SER A 213 12.45 -46.23 78.46
CA SER A 213 11.65 -46.79 79.56
C SER A 213 12.01 -48.23 79.91
N GLY A 214 12.32 -48.43 81.20
CA GLY A 214 12.29 -49.71 81.92
C GLY A 214 13.55 -50.57 81.81
N GLY A 215 14.27 -50.95 82.86
CA GLY A 215 13.94 -50.94 84.28
C GLY A 215 14.38 -52.28 84.90
N ARG A 216 15.23 -52.18 85.93
CA ARG A 216 15.68 -53.21 86.90
C ARG A 216 16.69 -54.26 86.41
#